data_AF-A0A9Q7FBA6-F1
#
_entry.id   AF-A0A9Q7FBA6-F1
#
_cell.length_a   1.000
_cell.length_b   1.000
_cell.length_c   1.000
_cell.angle_alpha   90.00
_cell.angle_beta   90.00
_cell.angle_gamma   90.00
#
_symmetry.space_group_name_H-M   'P 1'
#
loop_
_entity.id
_entity.type
_entity.pdbx_description
1 polymer ?
#
loop_
_entity_poly.entity_id
_entity_poly.type
_entity_poly.pdbx_seq_one_letter_code
_entity_poly.pdbx_strand_id
1 'polypeptide(L)' 'MESDMLARLGGDTFAIFIDSINDRSKAEEVAERLLVCLCTPLTMLGGELLVSASIGIAIFS' A
#
# COMPACT_ATOMS: atom_id res chain seq x y z
N MET A 1 17.74 -2.19 -13.50
CA MET A 1 17.32 -2.23 -12.09
C MET A 1 15.86 -1.89 -12.11
N GLU A 2 15.03 -2.92 -12.23
CA GLU A 2 13.58 -2.77 -12.07
C GLU A 2 13.33 -2.86 -10.57
N SER A 3 12.73 -1.82 -10.00
CA SER A 3 12.47 -1.70 -8.57
C SER A 3 11.06 -1.20 -8.41
N ASP A 4 10.32 -1.83 -7.49
CA ASP A 4 9.04 -1.30 -7.04
C ASP A 4 9.24 0.15 -6.60
N MET A 5 8.27 1.00 -6.93
CA MET A 5 8.30 2.43 -6.64
C MET A 5 7.10 2.80 -5.78
N LEU A 6 7.36 3.58 -4.73
CA LEU A 6 6.35 4.25 -3.91
C LEU A 6 6.41 5.74 -4.17
N ALA A 7 5.25 6.35 -4.46
CA ALA A 7 5.11 7.78 -4.65
C ALA A 7 3.96 8.33 -3.79
N ARG A 8 4.14 9.54 -3.27
CA ARG A 8 3.05 10.32 -2.65
C ARG A 8 2.42 11.19 -3.71
N LEU A 9 1.12 11.03 -3.95
CA LEU A 9 0.39 11.80 -4.95
C LEU A 9 -0.06 13.17 -4.40
N GLY A 10 -0.33 13.23 -3.09
CA GLY A 10 -0.78 14.42 -2.39
C GLY A 10 -1.61 14.05 -1.16
N GLY A 11 -1.70 14.95 -0.17
CA GLY A 11 -2.41 14.65 1.07
C GLY A 11 -1.90 13.37 1.72
N ASP A 12 -2.79 12.44 2.02
CA ASP A 12 -2.55 11.09 2.54
C ASP A 12 -2.62 10.00 1.46
N THR A 13 -2.63 10.38 0.18
CA THR A 13 -2.76 9.46 -0.95
C THR A 13 -1.40 9.06 -1.53
N PHE A 14 -1.23 7.75 -1.73
CA PHE A 14 -0.01 7.14 -2.25
C PHE A 14 -0.30 6.25 -3.47
N ALA A 15 0.69 6.11 -4.33
CA ALA A 15 0.69 5.15 -5.44
C ALA A 15 1.90 4.22 -5.31
N ILE A 16 1.67 2.94 -5.62
CA ILE A 16 2.71 1.91 -5.66
C ILE A 16 2.73 1.36 -7.08
N PHE A 17 3.90 1.37 -7.70
CA PHE A 17 4.16 0.78 -8.99
C PHE A 17 5.01 -0.47 -8.80
N ILE A 18 4.57 -1.59 -9.37
CA ILE A 18 5.21 -2.90 -9.25
C ILE A 18 5.53 -3.35 -10.68
N ASP A 19 6.82 -3.34 -11.02
CA ASP A 19 7.34 -3.34 -12.41
C ASP A 19 7.28 -4.72 -13.10
N SER A 20 6.79 -5.76 -12.43
CA SER A 20 6.79 -7.14 -12.95
C SER A 20 5.73 -8.02 -12.29
N ILE A 21 4.46 -7.62 -12.41
CA ILE A 21 3.34 -8.47 -11.99
C ILE A 21 2.92 -9.37 -13.15
N ASN A 22 3.35 -10.64 -13.07
CA ASN A 22 2.92 -11.69 -14.01
C ASN A 22 1.58 -12.33 -13.61
N ASP A 23 1.05 -12.00 -12.43
CA ASP A 23 -0.16 -12.59 -11.87
C ASP A 23 -0.88 -11.58 -10.98
N ARG A 24 -2.15 -11.30 -11.30
CA ARG A 24 -3.05 -10.44 -10.52
C ARG A 24 -3.04 -10.78 -9.03
N SER A 25 -2.93 -12.05 -8.67
CA SER A 25 -2.91 -12.53 -7.29
C SER A 25 -1.78 -11.90 -6.47
N LYS A 26 -0.63 -11.58 -7.10
CA LYS A 26 0.47 -10.90 -6.42
C LYS A 26 0.14 -9.46 -6.06
N ALA A 27 -0.60 -8.75 -6.92
CA ALA A 27 -1.05 -7.39 -6.61
C ALA A 27 -2.02 -7.39 -5.42
N GLU A 28 -2.91 -8.38 -5.38
CA GLU A 28 -3.87 -8.58 -4.29
C GLU A 28 -3.15 -8.92 -2.97
N GLU A 29 -2.18 -9.83 -2.99
CA GLU A 29 -1.37 -10.17 -1.81
C GLU A 29 -0.63 -8.95 -1.24
N VAL A 30 -0.03 -8.13 -2.11
CA VAL A 30 0.66 -6.90 -1.67
C VAL A 30 -0.34 -5.92 -1.07
N ALA A 31 -1.51 -5.74 -1.67
CA ALA A 31 -2.55 -4.86 -1.15
C ALA A 31 -3.04 -5.32 0.23
N GLU A 32 -3.31 -6.61 0.42
CA GLU A 32 -3.75 -7.17 1.70
C GLU A 32 -2.71 -6.97 2.80
N ARG A 33 -1.43 -7.25 2.50
CA ARG A 33 -0.33 -7.04 3.45
C ARG A 33 -0.20 -5.57 3.85
N LEU A 34 -0.31 -4.66 2.90
CA LEU A 34 -0.28 -3.21 3.17
C LEU A 34 -1.47 -2.79 4.03
N LEU A 35 -2.67 -3.30 3.75
CA LEU A 35 -3.86 -3.00 4.54
C LEU A 35 -3.68 -3.43 5.99
N VAL A 36 -3.18 -4.64 6.24
CA VAL A 36 -2.90 -5.14 7.60
C VAL A 36 -1.88 -4.26 8.31
N CYS A 37 -0.77 -3.93 7.63
CA CYS A 37 0.28 -3.09 8.21
C CYS A 37 -0.24 -1.67 8.53
N LEU A 38 -0.99 -1.05 7.62
CA LEU A 38 -1.53 0.30 7.81
C LEU A 38 -2.58 0.35 8.92
N CYS A 39 -3.39 -0.70 9.06
CA CYS A 39 -4.42 -0.79 10.10
C CYS A 39 -3.86 -1.26 11.46
N THR A 40 -2.55 -1.48 11.58
CA THR A 40 -1.93 -1.80 12.88
C THR A 40 -1.82 -0.52 13.72
N PRO A 41 -2.24 -0.53 15.01
CA PRO A 41 -2.15 0.65 15.87
C PRO A 41 -0.72 1.20 15.98
N LEU A 42 -0.60 2.52 15.84
CA LEU A 42 0.66 3.25 15.98
C LEU A 42 0.70 3.93 17.34
N THR A 43 1.79 3.75 18.10
CA THR A 43 2.00 4.54 19.31
C THR A 43 2.48 5.94 18.92
N MET A 44 1.67 6.96 19.18
CA MET A 44 2.01 8.36 18.95
C MET A 44 1.58 9.24 20.12
N LEU A 45 2.48 10.14 20.54
CA LEU A 45 2.20 11.16 21.56
C LEU A 45 1.61 10.60 22.88
N GLY A 46 1.98 9.37 23.25
CA GLY A 46 1.50 8.72 24.47
C GLY A 46 0.13 8.05 24.35
N GLY A 47 -0.46 7.97 23.15
CA GLY A 47 -1.69 7.23 22.85
C GLY A 47 -1.53 6.29 21.66
N GLU A 48 -2.61 5.57 21.33
CA GLU A 48 -2.70 4.74 20.13
C GLU A 48 -3.46 5.49 19.03
N LEU A 49 -2.85 5.54 17.85
CA LEU A 49 -3.47 6.04 16.63
C LEU A 49 -3.82 4.85 15.75
N LEU A 50 -5.11 4.65 15.53
CA LEU A 50 -5.62 3.70 14.55
C LEU A 50 -5.99 4.45 13.27
N VAL A 51 -5.45 4.00 12.14
CA VAL A 51 -5.80 4.53 10.82
C VAL A 51 -6.45 3.43 9.99
N SER A 52 -7.36 3.83 9.11
CA SER A 52 -7.93 2.96 8.09
C SER A 52 -7.36 3.36 6.73
N ALA A 53 -7.21 2.40 5.83
CA ALA A 53 -6.78 2.65 4.47
C ALA A 53 -7.74 2.01 3.46
N SER A 54 -7.75 2.53 2.24
CA SER A 54 -8.42 1.92 1.10
C SER A 54 -7.40 1.78 -0.03
N ILE A 55 -7.39 0.63 -0.70
CA ILE A 55 -6.43 0.33 -1.77
C ILE A 55 -7.21 -0.06 -3.02
N GLY A 56 -6.98 0.69 -4.11
CA GLY A 56 -7.43 0.32 -5.45
C GLY A 56 -6.28 -0.27 -6.25
N ILE A 57 -6.55 -1.35 -6.98
CA ILE A 57 -5.57 -2.03 -7.84
C ILE A 57 -5.92 -1.77 -9.30
N ALA A 58 -4.96 -1.28 -10.07
CA ALA A 58 -5.04 -1.16 -11.52
C ALA A 58 -3.94 -2.02 -12.14
N ILE A 59 -4.32 -2.90 -13.07
CA ILE A 59 -3.39 -3.75 -13.81
C ILE A 59 -3.40 -3.31 -15.26
N PHE A 60 -2.21 -3.07 -15.80
CA PHE A 60 -2.01 -2.79 -17.21
C PHE A 60 -1.40 -4.03 -17.88
N SER A 61 -2.02 -4.47 -18.97
CA SER A 61 -1.66 -5.68 -19.73
C SER A 61 -1.35 -5.32 -21.17
#